data_AF-A0A938TXF8-F1
#
_entry.id   AF-A0A938TXF8-F1
#
_cell.length_a   1.000
_cell.length_b   1.000
_cell.length_c   1.000
_cell.angle_alpha   90.00
_cell.angle_beta   90.00
_cell.angle_gamma   90.00
#
_symmetry.space_group_name_H-M   'P 1'
#
loop_
_entity.id
_entity.type
_entity.pdbx_description
1 polymer ?
#
loop_
_entity_poly.entity_id
_entity_poly.type
_entity_poly.pdbx_seq_one_letter_code
_entity_poly.pdbx_strand_id
1 'polypeptide(L)'
;MTDKSQVLWVSGPVIKAGGGRALSMYEVVEVGAQRLIGEVIALEGETATIQVYEETGGVRPGDEVTGQGAALSVEIGPGLLGQIFDGIQRPLKRLAQASGAFIARGVSARPLDRERVWTFTPILKEGDAVSGGQILGTVPETPALTHRVLAPPGVEGTLTYAAPAGEYTLEDAIARVKDAKGRETELFLWHRWPVRKARPYRKRLLPAEPLVTGQRVLDALFPLAQGGAAAIPGGFGTGKTITQHQLSKWCAADLIVYVGCGERGNEMTGILTELPALQDPRTGHALMERTILIANTSNMPVAAREASIYTGITLAEVFRDMGYAVALMADSTSRWAEALREISGRLEEMPAEEGFPAYLATRLADFYERAGSVITLNGDGGSVSVIGAVSPPGGDFSEPVTQHTKRFVRCFWGLDKELAAARYFPAINPMDSYSEYADAVAGWWAKEVDPAFKEMRDAALKLLQEDFQLQKIVKIIGEEALPDAQRLTLEAARWLKEGFLQQSAFDPLDMYCSPARQMKMLGLILATYGKAREILNRGIPFYQIQELEAVRDLLRMKAVIGEDRMGEFDELGKRLNESLEALAG
;
A
#
# COMPACT_ATOMS: atom_id res chain seq x y z
N MET A 1 37.11 13.74 -28.72
CA MET A 1 36.13 12.75 -28.24
C MET A 1 34.77 13.34 -28.43
N THR A 2 33.87 12.65 -29.12
CA THR A 2 32.45 13.02 -29.19
C THR A 2 31.88 13.03 -27.77
N ASP A 3 31.16 14.09 -27.39
CA ASP A 3 30.57 14.26 -26.05
C ASP A 3 29.45 13.24 -25.76
N LYS A 4 29.10 12.43 -26.77
CA LYS A 4 28.01 11.46 -26.75
C LYS A 4 28.55 10.05 -26.95
N SER A 5 28.06 9.13 -26.13
CA SER A 5 28.31 7.69 -26.27
C SER A 5 27.46 7.14 -27.42
N GLN A 6 27.84 5.99 -27.95
CA GLN A 6 27.09 5.34 -29.04
C GLN A 6 26.61 3.97 -28.59
N VAL A 7 25.44 3.58 -29.07
CA VAL A 7 24.92 2.22 -28.90
C VAL A 7 25.85 1.24 -29.61
N LEU A 8 26.33 0.23 -28.88
CA LEU A 8 27.18 -0.85 -29.38
C LEU A 8 26.37 -2.12 -29.63
N TRP A 9 25.34 -2.35 -28.83
CA TRP A 9 24.55 -3.58 -28.83
C TRP A 9 23.15 -3.34 -28.27
N VAL A 10 22.16 -4.09 -28.78
CA VAL A 10 20.75 -3.99 -28.39
C VAL A 10 20.17 -5.39 -28.21
N SER A 11 19.55 -5.65 -27.06
CA SER A 11 18.81 -6.89 -26.77
C SER A 11 17.57 -6.59 -25.92
N GLY A 12 16.43 -6.48 -26.59
CA GLY A 12 15.18 -6.11 -25.93
C GLY A 12 15.34 -4.78 -25.17
N PRO A 13 15.00 -4.71 -23.87
CA PRO A 13 15.09 -3.48 -23.08
C PRO A 13 16.51 -3.12 -22.63
N VAL A 14 17.52 -3.97 -22.88
CA VAL A 14 18.90 -3.75 -22.45
C VAL A 14 19.76 -3.38 -23.66
N ILE A 15 20.53 -2.29 -23.53
CA ILE A 15 21.50 -1.85 -24.54
C ILE A 15 22.88 -1.68 -23.90
N LYS A 16 23.93 -1.82 -24.69
CA LYS A 16 25.30 -1.44 -24.29
C LYS A 16 25.72 -0.21 -25.08
N ALA A 17 26.32 0.77 -24.42
CA ALA A 17 26.81 1.99 -25.05
C ALA A 17 28.23 2.33 -24.59
N GLY A 18 29.03 2.94 -25.47
CA GLY A 18 30.41 3.32 -25.16
C GLY A 18 31.01 4.25 -26.21
N GLY A 19 32.33 4.49 -26.13
CA GLY A 19 33.08 5.28 -27.11
C GLY A 19 32.91 6.80 -27.02
N GLY A 20 32.27 7.30 -25.96
CA GLY A 20 32.02 8.73 -25.73
C GLY A 20 32.28 9.16 -24.30
N ARG A 21 31.50 10.12 -23.80
CA ARG A 21 31.57 10.59 -22.40
C ARG A 21 31.36 9.44 -21.42
N ALA A 22 32.15 9.43 -20.34
CA ALA A 22 31.95 8.50 -19.23
C ALA A 22 30.57 8.70 -18.60
N LEU A 23 29.78 7.63 -18.57
CA LEU A 23 28.49 7.57 -17.90
C LEU A 23 28.67 7.08 -16.47
N SER A 24 27.81 7.54 -15.57
CA SER A 24 27.84 7.16 -14.15
C SER A 24 26.80 6.09 -13.83
N MET A 25 27.08 5.30 -12.80
CA MET A 25 26.15 4.30 -12.27
C MET A 25 24.83 4.98 -11.87
N TYR A 26 23.69 4.43 -12.32
CA TYR A 26 22.34 4.97 -12.14
C TYR A 26 22.05 6.29 -12.84
N GLU A 27 22.92 6.78 -13.72
CA GLU A 27 22.66 7.98 -14.51
C GLU A 27 21.51 7.74 -15.51
N VAL A 28 20.59 8.70 -15.60
CA VAL A 28 19.54 8.73 -16.62
C VAL A 28 20.16 9.14 -17.96
N VAL A 29 19.79 8.43 -19.01
CA VAL A 29 20.27 8.65 -20.37
C VAL A 29 19.12 8.76 -21.35
N GLU A 30 19.35 9.50 -22.44
CA GLU A 30 18.49 9.56 -23.62
C GLU A 30 19.14 8.74 -24.75
N VAL A 31 18.38 7.82 -25.33
CA VAL A 31 18.85 6.87 -26.35
C VAL A 31 18.22 7.14 -27.71
N GLY A 32 19.06 7.30 -28.72
CA GLY A 32 18.69 7.43 -30.12
C GLY A 32 17.98 8.74 -30.47
N ALA A 33 17.58 8.87 -31.74
CA ALA A 33 16.91 10.07 -32.24
C ALA A 33 15.56 10.36 -31.56
N GLN A 34 14.90 9.32 -31.06
CA GLN A 34 13.63 9.42 -30.33
C GLN A 34 13.83 9.80 -28.85
N ARG A 35 15.07 9.93 -28.35
CA ARG A 35 15.38 10.29 -26.96
C ARG A 35 14.67 9.39 -25.94
N LEU A 36 14.72 8.08 -26.16
CA LEU A 36 14.12 7.11 -25.26
C LEU A 36 14.80 7.20 -23.89
N ILE A 37 14.03 7.24 -22.81
CA ILE A 37 14.58 7.32 -21.46
C ILE A 37 15.10 5.95 -21.01
N GLY A 38 16.33 5.93 -20.51
CA GLY A 38 16.92 4.76 -19.86
C GLY A 38 17.77 5.13 -18.64
N GLU A 39 18.25 4.13 -17.93
CA GLU A 39 19.12 4.25 -16.76
C GLU A 39 20.33 3.33 -16.92
N VAL A 40 21.52 3.82 -16.57
CA VAL A 40 22.73 3.01 -16.50
C VAL A 40 22.66 2.05 -15.31
N ILE A 41 22.76 0.75 -15.56
CA ILE A 41 22.65 -0.31 -14.54
C ILE A 41 23.95 -1.10 -14.29
N ALA A 42 24.92 -1.01 -15.19
CA ALA A 42 26.27 -1.54 -14.96
C ALA A 42 27.32 -0.76 -15.75
N LEU A 43 28.56 -0.77 -15.27
CA LEU A 43 29.72 -0.15 -15.92
C LEU A 43 30.85 -1.19 -16.01
N GLU A 44 31.31 -1.47 -17.22
CA GLU A 44 32.42 -2.37 -17.53
C GLU A 44 33.47 -1.62 -18.35
N GLY A 45 34.49 -1.09 -17.66
CA GLY A 45 35.49 -0.23 -18.31
C GLY A 45 34.83 1.02 -18.90
N GLU A 46 34.92 1.18 -20.23
CA GLU A 46 34.30 2.28 -20.97
C GLU A 46 32.90 1.96 -21.52
N THR A 47 32.39 0.75 -21.26
CA THR A 47 31.07 0.32 -21.71
C THR A 47 30.06 0.43 -20.57
N ALA A 48 28.96 1.12 -20.82
CA ALA A 48 27.82 1.19 -19.94
C ALA A 48 26.71 0.25 -20.43
N THR A 49 26.15 -0.54 -19.52
CA THR A 49 24.91 -1.28 -19.76
C THR A 49 23.75 -0.43 -19.28
N ILE A 50 22.81 -0.17 -20.18
CA ILE A 50 21.67 0.72 -19.98
C ILE A 50 20.38 -0.09 -20.09
N GLN A 51 19.49 0.13 -19.14
CA GLN A 51 18.13 -0.38 -19.12
C GLN A 51 17.19 0.72 -19.62
N VAL A 52 16.54 0.50 -20.76
CA VAL A 52 15.62 1.46 -21.37
C VAL A 52 14.22 1.25 -20.82
N TYR A 53 13.57 2.32 -20.34
CA TYR A 53 12.21 2.28 -19.77
C TYR A 53 11.11 2.44 -20.82
N GLU A 54 11.48 2.45 -22.09
CA GLU A 54 10.61 2.56 -23.25
C GLU A 54 10.85 1.40 -24.24
N GLU A 55 9.94 1.23 -25.19
CA GLU A 55 10.12 0.24 -26.24
C GLU A 55 11.30 0.60 -27.15
N THR A 56 12.30 -0.28 -27.20
CA THR A 56 13.56 -0.11 -27.95
C THR A 56 13.46 -0.43 -29.44
N GLY A 57 12.25 -0.68 -29.96
CA GLY A 57 12.03 -1.03 -31.35
C GLY A 57 12.59 0.03 -32.31
N GLY A 58 13.58 -0.33 -33.11
CA GLY A 58 14.20 0.59 -34.07
C GLY A 58 15.45 1.31 -33.57
N VAL A 59 15.86 1.12 -32.31
CA VAL A 59 17.22 1.48 -31.84
C VAL A 59 18.23 0.56 -32.52
N ARG A 60 19.36 1.12 -32.98
CA ARG A 60 20.40 0.40 -33.72
C ARG A 60 21.80 0.74 -33.18
N PRO A 61 22.78 -0.17 -33.34
CA PRO A 61 24.18 0.18 -33.11
C PRO A 61 24.58 1.42 -33.92
N GLY A 62 25.30 2.34 -33.28
CA GLY A 62 25.66 3.66 -33.80
C GLY A 62 24.73 4.80 -33.38
N ASP A 63 23.54 4.52 -32.83
CA ASP A 63 22.65 5.54 -32.29
C ASP A 63 23.29 6.29 -31.11
N GLU A 64 23.01 7.59 -30.99
CA GLU A 64 23.57 8.42 -29.93
C GLU A 64 22.97 8.11 -28.56
N VAL A 65 23.79 8.17 -27.51
CA VAL A 65 23.40 8.09 -26.10
C VAL A 65 23.92 9.33 -25.38
N THR A 66 23.00 10.08 -24.77
CA THR A 66 23.30 11.32 -24.05
C THR A 66 22.96 11.16 -22.57
N GLY A 67 23.95 11.32 -21.68
CA GLY A 67 23.76 11.28 -20.23
C GLY A 67 23.24 12.60 -19.67
N GLN A 68 22.26 12.53 -18.76
CA GLN A 68 21.67 13.70 -18.10
C GLN A 68 22.43 14.14 -16.84
N GLY A 69 23.47 13.40 -16.42
CA GLY A 69 24.28 13.71 -15.23
C GLY A 69 23.57 13.55 -13.89
N ALA A 70 22.37 12.96 -13.87
CA ALA A 70 21.56 12.79 -12.66
C ALA A 70 20.91 11.41 -12.64
N ALA A 71 20.65 10.90 -11.43
CA ALA A 71 19.93 9.64 -11.25
C ALA A 71 18.42 9.81 -11.46
N LEU A 72 17.72 8.68 -11.71
CA LEU A 72 16.27 8.69 -11.85
C LEU A 72 15.64 9.33 -10.61
N SER A 73 14.94 10.43 -10.83
CA SER A 73 14.42 11.29 -9.78
C SER A 73 12.98 11.65 -10.03
N VAL A 74 12.24 11.84 -8.95
CA VAL A 74 10.87 12.37 -8.97
C VAL A 74 10.86 13.85 -8.65
N GLU A 75 9.97 14.59 -9.29
CA GLU A 75 9.60 15.95 -8.93
C GLU A 75 8.60 15.93 -7.78
N ILE A 76 8.88 16.74 -6.77
CA ILE A 76 8.14 16.80 -5.51
C ILE A 76 7.68 18.23 -5.31
N GLY A 77 6.38 18.46 -5.25
CA GLY A 77 5.78 19.77 -5.05
C GLY A 77 4.25 19.71 -5.19
N PRO A 78 3.55 20.85 -5.08
CA PRO A 78 2.10 20.88 -5.25
C PRO A 78 1.73 20.55 -6.71
N GLY A 79 0.67 19.76 -6.88
CA GLY A 79 0.20 19.22 -8.15
C GLY A 79 0.38 17.72 -8.33
N LEU A 80 0.77 16.98 -7.28
CA LEU A 80 0.88 15.52 -7.26
C LEU A 80 -0.47 14.84 -6.97
N LEU A 81 -1.28 15.44 -6.10
CA LEU A 81 -2.55 14.87 -5.67
C LEU A 81 -3.57 14.83 -6.81
N GLY A 82 -4.30 13.73 -6.90
CA GLY A 82 -5.29 13.50 -7.95
C GLY A 82 -4.71 13.32 -9.36
N GLN A 83 -3.37 13.23 -9.48
CA GLN A 83 -2.70 12.90 -10.74
C GLN A 83 -2.51 11.40 -10.91
N ILE A 84 -2.36 11.03 -12.17
CA ILE A 84 -2.06 9.67 -12.60
C ILE A 84 -0.76 9.72 -13.38
N PHE A 85 0.24 9.01 -12.88
CA PHE A 85 1.57 8.95 -13.45
C PHE A 85 1.87 7.58 -14.05
N ASP A 86 2.80 7.53 -15.00
CA ASP A 86 3.45 6.29 -15.39
C ASP A 86 4.60 5.90 -14.43
N GLY A 87 5.30 4.81 -14.75
CA GLY A 87 6.41 4.30 -13.92
C GLY A 87 7.60 5.25 -13.73
N ILE A 88 7.75 6.30 -14.54
CA ILE A 88 8.80 7.32 -14.43
C ILE A 88 8.24 8.73 -14.18
N GLN A 89 7.05 8.79 -13.57
CA GLN A 89 6.39 10.02 -13.14
C GLN A 89 5.89 10.95 -14.26
N ARG A 90 5.62 10.45 -15.47
CA ARG A 90 4.98 11.25 -16.54
C ARG A 90 3.45 11.22 -16.40
N PRO A 91 2.77 12.36 -16.44
CA PRO A 91 1.33 12.41 -16.22
C PRO A 91 0.56 11.86 -17.43
N LEU A 92 -0.20 10.77 -17.22
CA LEU A 92 -0.88 10.05 -18.31
C LEU A 92 -1.89 10.93 -19.07
N LYS A 93 -2.58 11.85 -18.37
CA LYS A 93 -3.53 12.78 -19.02
C LYS A 93 -2.85 13.68 -20.06
N ARG A 94 -1.64 14.15 -19.77
CA ARG A 94 -0.87 15.00 -20.70
C ARG A 94 -0.26 14.19 -21.84
N LEU A 95 0.22 12.97 -21.54
CA LEU A 95 0.67 12.05 -22.59
C LEU A 95 -0.47 11.76 -23.57
N ALA A 96 -1.68 11.48 -23.07
CA ALA A 96 -2.85 11.24 -23.91
C ALA A 96 -3.25 12.46 -24.76
N GLN A 97 -3.09 13.69 -24.24
CA GLN A 97 -3.31 14.90 -25.02
C GLN A 97 -2.28 15.06 -26.16
N ALA A 98 -1.04 14.61 -25.95
CA ALA A 98 0.03 14.72 -26.93
C ALA A 98 0.01 13.60 -27.99
N SER A 99 -0.30 12.35 -27.60
CA SER A 99 -0.20 11.17 -28.47
C SER A 99 -1.52 10.44 -28.75
N GLY A 100 -2.63 10.89 -28.19
CA GLY A 100 -3.94 10.26 -28.33
C GLY A 100 -4.13 9.04 -27.43
N ALA A 101 -4.87 8.03 -27.90
CA ALA A 101 -5.23 6.85 -27.11
C ALA A 101 -4.06 5.89 -26.82
N PHE A 102 -2.95 6.00 -27.55
CA PHE A 102 -1.77 5.17 -27.40
C PHE A 102 -0.59 6.01 -26.87
N ILE A 103 0.25 5.40 -26.04
CA ILE A 103 1.46 6.05 -25.54
C ILE A 103 2.52 5.97 -26.65
N ALA A 104 2.85 7.11 -27.26
CA ALA A 104 3.91 7.19 -28.25
C ALA A 104 5.30 7.21 -27.57
N ARG A 105 6.31 6.72 -28.30
CA ARG A 105 7.71 6.65 -27.86
C ARG A 105 8.36 8.03 -27.89
N GLY A 106 9.26 8.29 -26.95
CA GLY A 106 10.01 9.55 -26.88
C GLY A 106 9.18 10.77 -26.48
N VAL A 107 7.91 10.57 -26.07
CA VAL A 107 7.07 11.67 -25.60
C VAL A 107 7.51 12.05 -24.19
N SER A 108 7.95 13.29 -24.06
CA SER A 108 8.28 13.91 -22.79
C SER A 108 7.12 14.76 -22.30
N ALA A 109 6.77 14.60 -21.02
CA ALA A 109 5.85 15.47 -20.32
C ALA A 109 6.43 15.79 -18.95
N ARG A 110 6.42 17.07 -18.56
CA ARG A 110 6.86 17.47 -17.21
C ARG A 110 5.89 16.87 -16.17
N PRO A 111 6.40 16.25 -15.09
CA PRO A 111 5.59 15.68 -14.01
C PRO A 111 4.60 16.67 -13.42
N LEU A 112 5.09 17.87 -13.08
CA LEU A 112 4.28 18.92 -12.48
C LEU A 112 3.94 20.03 -13.47
N ASP A 113 2.80 20.68 -13.25
CA ASP A 113 2.36 21.82 -14.04
C ASP A 113 3.11 23.09 -13.67
N ARG A 114 3.83 23.66 -14.64
CA ARG A 114 4.69 24.84 -14.45
C ARG A 114 3.92 26.14 -14.58
N GLU A 115 2.82 26.11 -15.32
CA GLU A 115 1.98 27.28 -15.58
C GLU A 115 0.90 27.44 -14.50
N ARG A 116 0.65 26.39 -13.71
CA ARG A 116 -0.34 26.43 -12.62
C ARG A 116 0.14 27.32 -11.49
N VAL A 117 -0.72 28.26 -11.12
CA VAL A 117 -0.54 29.18 -10.00
C VAL A 117 -1.07 28.54 -8.71
N TRP A 118 -0.32 28.69 -7.63
CA TRP A 118 -0.62 28.18 -6.30
C TRP A 118 -0.61 29.29 -5.27
N THR A 119 -1.57 29.27 -4.35
CA THR A 119 -1.58 30.17 -3.19
C THR A 119 -0.61 29.65 -2.12
N PHE A 120 0.50 30.34 -1.94
CA PHE A 120 1.52 30.00 -0.95
C PHE A 120 1.40 30.88 0.29
N THR A 121 1.44 30.25 1.46
CA THR A 121 1.50 30.94 2.75
C THR A 121 2.83 30.62 3.45
N PRO A 122 3.78 31.59 3.56
CA PRO A 122 5.06 31.36 4.22
C PRO A 122 4.88 31.18 5.73
N ILE A 123 5.70 30.31 6.32
CA ILE A 123 5.79 30.11 7.78
C ILE A 123 7.05 30.76 8.34
N LEU A 124 8.16 30.71 7.61
CA LEU A 124 9.45 31.27 8.01
C LEU A 124 9.61 32.72 7.55
N LYS A 125 10.50 33.46 8.24
CA LYS A 125 10.85 34.84 7.94
C LYS A 125 12.34 34.96 7.61
N GLU A 126 12.69 36.05 6.94
CA GLU A 126 14.09 36.39 6.70
C GLU A 126 14.87 36.46 8.01
N GLY A 127 16.08 35.88 8.00
CA GLY A 127 16.92 35.73 9.18
C GLY A 127 16.71 34.43 9.97
N ASP A 128 15.65 33.67 9.71
CA ASP A 128 15.44 32.38 10.38
C ASP A 128 16.50 31.34 9.95
N ALA A 129 16.90 30.49 10.88
CA ALA A 129 17.70 29.31 10.57
C ALA A 129 16.84 28.27 9.84
N VAL A 130 17.39 27.71 8.76
CA VAL A 130 16.76 26.67 7.96
C VAL A 130 17.60 25.40 7.99
N SER A 131 16.97 24.28 8.32
CA SER A 131 17.55 22.95 8.16
C SER A 131 16.70 22.08 7.24
N GLY A 132 17.31 21.05 6.65
CA GLY A 132 16.62 20.10 5.77
C GLY A 132 15.35 19.53 6.41
N GLY A 133 14.26 19.50 5.63
CA GLY A 133 12.95 19.04 6.05
C GLY A 133 12.10 20.09 6.78
N GLN A 134 12.63 21.26 7.13
CA GLN A 134 11.84 22.33 7.75
C GLN A 134 10.76 22.85 6.80
N ILE A 135 9.59 23.16 7.34
CA ILE A 135 8.46 23.66 6.53
C ILE A 135 8.70 25.15 6.24
N LEU A 136 8.84 25.48 4.95
CA LEU A 136 9.00 26.85 4.46
C LEU A 136 7.65 27.59 4.43
N GLY A 137 6.58 26.85 4.11
CA GLY A 137 5.22 27.34 4.05
C GLY A 137 4.25 26.27 3.56
N THR A 138 3.01 26.65 3.31
CA THR A 138 1.93 25.73 2.93
C THR A 138 1.21 26.16 1.66
N VAL A 139 0.68 25.17 0.94
CA VAL A 139 -0.17 25.34 -0.24
C VAL A 139 -1.40 24.44 -0.08
N PRO A 140 -2.64 24.95 -0.13
CA PRO A 140 -3.82 24.11 -0.16
C PRO A 140 -3.92 23.43 -1.53
N GLU A 141 -3.44 22.20 -1.64
CA GLU A 141 -3.32 21.49 -2.92
C GLU A 141 -4.66 20.91 -3.38
N THR A 142 -5.37 20.29 -2.45
CA THR A 142 -6.76 19.83 -2.63
C THR A 142 -7.58 20.26 -1.41
N PRO A 143 -8.92 20.30 -1.53
CA PRO A 143 -9.80 20.49 -0.37
C PRO A 143 -9.52 19.50 0.77
N ALA A 144 -9.13 18.27 0.43
CA ALA A 144 -8.80 17.23 1.40
C ALA A 144 -7.42 17.38 2.06
N LEU A 145 -6.42 18.00 1.39
CA LEU A 145 -5.04 17.98 1.88
C LEU A 145 -4.24 19.26 1.56
N THR A 146 -3.53 19.75 2.58
CA THR A 146 -2.60 20.88 2.46
C THR A 146 -1.18 20.38 2.23
N HIS A 147 -0.55 20.81 1.14
CA HIS A 147 0.85 20.51 0.86
C HIS A 147 1.76 21.37 1.73
N ARG A 148 2.68 20.75 2.47
CA ARG A 148 3.70 21.44 3.27
C ARG A 148 4.99 21.50 2.47
N VAL A 149 5.43 22.69 2.10
CA VAL A 149 6.63 22.87 1.26
C VAL A 149 7.85 22.75 2.16
N LEU A 150 8.61 21.66 2.00
CA LEU A 150 9.78 21.36 2.84
C LEU A 150 11.06 21.88 2.20
N ALA A 151 11.98 22.38 3.01
CA ALA A 151 13.36 22.58 2.63
C ALA A 151 13.98 21.22 2.21
N PRO A 152 14.65 21.11 1.06
CA PRO A 152 15.29 19.87 0.66
C PRO A 152 16.28 19.36 1.73
N PRO A 153 16.40 18.04 1.97
CA PRO A 153 17.19 17.52 3.09
C PRO A 153 18.67 17.94 3.15
N GLY A 154 19.26 18.34 2.02
CA GLY A 154 20.67 18.79 1.95
C GLY A 154 20.87 20.28 2.17
N VAL A 155 19.80 21.05 2.40
CA VAL A 155 19.86 22.51 2.57
C VAL A 155 19.95 22.85 4.06
N GLU A 156 20.97 23.62 4.42
CA GLU A 156 21.17 24.13 5.77
C GLU A 156 21.79 25.53 5.70
N GLY A 157 21.29 26.46 6.51
CA GLY A 157 21.81 27.82 6.54
C GLY A 157 20.84 28.82 7.13
N THR A 158 20.99 30.08 6.74
CA THR A 158 20.12 31.18 7.17
C THR A 158 19.31 31.68 5.97
N LEU A 159 18.02 31.93 6.19
CA LEU A 159 17.13 32.44 5.16
C LEU A 159 17.48 33.91 4.84
N THR A 160 17.91 34.18 3.61
CA THR A 160 18.24 35.53 3.12
C THR A 160 17.07 36.22 2.44
N TYR A 161 16.11 35.43 1.95
CA TYR A 161 14.88 35.91 1.33
C TYR A 161 13.73 34.94 1.64
N ALA A 162 12.57 35.49 1.97
CA ALA A 162 11.30 34.77 2.10
C ALA A 162 10.25 35.45 1.22
N ALA A 163 9.63 34.70 0.32
CA ALA A 163 8.50 35.22 -0.45
C ALA A 163 7.31 35.51 0.47
N PRO A 164 6.62 36.65 0.30
CA PRO A 164 5.40 36.96 1.06
C PRO A 164 4.26 35.98 0.71
N ALA A 165 3.17 36.02 1.48
CA ALA A 165 1.96 35.28 1.12
C ALA A 165 1.42 35.79 -0.22
N GLY A 166 1.10 34.89 -1.14
CA GLY A 166 0.69 35.28 -2.48
C GLY A 166 0.53 34.12 -3.45
N GLU A 167 0.45 34.47 -4.73
CA GLU A 167 0.29 33.55 -5.84
C GLU A 167 1.63 33.31 -6.53
N TYR A 168 2.03 32.05 -6.64
CA TYR A 168 3.32 31.63 -7.20
C TYR A 168 3.16 30.43 -8.10
N THR A 169 3.96 30.37 -9.15
CA THR A 169 4.14 29.18 -9.98
C THR A 169 5.25 28.30 -9.41
N LEU A 170 5.45 27.13 -10.01
CA LEU A 170 6.59 26.27 -9.65
C LEU A 170 7.95 26.83 -10.12
N GLU A 171 7.98 27.88 -10.95
CA GLU A 171 9.22 28.50 -11.43
C GLU A 171 9.63 29.71 -10.59
N ASP A 172 8.77 30.17 -9.69
CA ASP A 172 9.05 31.30 -8.80
C ASP A 172 9.82 30.84 -7.54
N ALA A 173 10.92 31.53 -7.24
CA ALA A 173 11.67 31.29 -6.02
C ALA A 173 10.89 31.78 -4.80
N ILE A 174 10.63 30.88 -3.85
CA ILE A 174 9.89 31.17 -2.61
C ILE A 174 10.81 31.48 -1.43
N ALA A 175 12.07 31.06 -1.50
CA ALA A 175 13.05 31.32 -0.45
C ALA A 175 14.48 31.26 -1.00
N ARG A 176 15.40 31.94 -0.32
CA ARG A 176 16.86 31.78 -0.53
C ARG A 176 17.53 31.46 0.78
N VAL A 177 18.41 30.47 0.77
CA VAL A 177 19.17 30.03 1.96
C VAL A 177 20.65 30.18 1.69
N LYS A 178 21.33 30.89 2.60
CA LYS A 178 22.79 31.04 2.56
C LYS A 178 23.44 30.05 3.51
N ASP A 179 24.27 29.16 2.96
CA ASP A 179 25.02 28.16 3.73
C ASP A 179 26.21 28.79 4.49
N ALA A 180 26.82 28.03 5.38
CA ALA A 180 28.00 28.46 6.14
C ALA A 180 29.22 28.80 5.26
N LYS A 181 29.25 28.33 4.01
CA LYS A 181 30.30 28.61 3.02
C LYS A 181 29.97 29.86 2.17
N GLY A 182 28.86 30.52 2.46
CA GLY A 182 28.40 31.72 1.77
C GLY A 182 27.72 31.46 0.42
N ARG A 183 27.45 30.19 0.05
CA ARG A 183 26.69 29.86 -1.16
C ARG A 183 25.21 30.05 -0.90
N GLU A 184 24.56 30.77 -1.81
CA GLU A 184 23.13 31.01 -1.76
C GLU A 184 22.40 30.01 -2.67
N THR A 185 21.41 29.33 -2.11
CA THR A 185 20.60 28.32 -2.81
C THR A 185 19.15 28.82 -2.88
N GLU A 186 18.61 28.88 -4.08
CA GLU A 186 17.20 29.21 -4.30
C GLU A 186 16.32 27.98 -4.07
N LEU A 187 15.20 28.19 -3.38
CA LEU A 187 14.20 27.18 -3.09
C LEU A 187 12.89 27.56 -3.78
N PHE A 188 12.24 26.55 -4.35
CA PHE A 188 10.98 26.67 -5.10
C PHE A 188 9.90 25.89 -4.37
N LEU A 189 8.65 26.02 -4.83
CA LEU A 189 7.54 25.16 -4.39
C LEU A 189 7.79 23.66 -4.66
N TRP A 190 8.78 23.33 -5.48
CA TRP A 190 9.13 21.97 -5.85
C TRP A 190 10.64 21.70 -5.79
N HIS A 191 11.02 20.43 -5.69
CA HIS A 191 12.41 19.96 -5.84
C HIS A 191 12.46 18.56 -6.45
N ARG A 192 13.66 18.03 -6.70
CA ARG A 192 13.86 16.65 -7.18
C ARG A 192 14.47 15.77 -6.10
N TRP A 193 14.10 14.49 -6.10
CA TRP A 193 14.72 13.48 -5.25
C TRP A 193 14.94 12.16 -5.99
N PRO A 194 16.12 11.53 -5.87
CA PRO A 194 16.43 10.26 -6.54
C PRO A 194 15.62 9.11 -5.92
N VAL A 195 14.92 8.34 -6.76
CA VAL A 195 13.94 7.33 -6.29
C VAL A 195 14.59 6.11 -5.61
N ARG A 196 15.85 5.82 -5.95
CA ARG A 196 16.64 4.71 -5.39
C ARG A 196 17.26 5.06 -4.03
N LYS A 197 17.19 6.32 -3.58
CA LYS A 197 17.70 6.75 -2.27
C LYS A 197 16.52 7.00 -1.34
N ALA A 198 16.45 6.25 -0.25
CA ALA A 198 15.46 6.50 0.80
C ALA A 198 15.59 7.92 1.37
N ARG A 199 14.46 8.58 1.64
CA ARG A 199 14.45 9.92 2.22
C ARG A 199 14.85 9.88 3.71
N PRO A 200 15.75 10.78 4.16
CA PRO A 200 16.28 10.76 5.51
C PRO A 200 15.21 11.13 6.55
N TYR A 201 15.38 10.60 7.76
CA TYR A 201 14.55 10.89 8.93
C TYR A 201 15.43 10.96 10.18
N ARG A 202 14.90 11.51 11.28
CA ARG A 202 15.66 11.69 12.53
C ARG A 202 15.74 10.41 13.36
N LYS A 203 14.61 9.71 13.51
CA LYS A 203 14.53 8.47 14.30
C LYS A 203 13.37 7.60 13.82
N ARG A 204 13.57 6.27 13.74
CA ARG A 204 12.50 5.30 13.52
C ARG A 204 11.80 4.97 14.84
N LEU A 205 10.47 4.92 14.82
CA LEU A 205 9.63 4.60 15.97
C LEU A 205 9.17 3.14 15.91
N LEU A 206 8.90 2.57 17.08
CA LEU A 206 8.21 1.30 17.15
C LEU A 206 6.71 1.53 16.88
N PRO A 207 6.08 0.72 16.04
CA PRO A 207 4.65 0.83 15.78
C PRO A 207 3.84 0.54 17.05
N ALA A 208 2.90 1.42 17.39
CA ALA A 208 2.01 1.29 18.55
C ALA A 208 0.52 1.44 18.21
N GLU A 209 0.22 2.13 17.11
CA GLU A 209 -1.15 2.39 16.66
C GLU A 209 -1.49 1.47 15.47
N PRO A 210 -2.70 0.89 15.41
CA PRO A 210 -3.14 0.12 14.26
C PRO A 210 -3.52 1.04 13.11
N LEU A 211 -3.18 0.62 11.89
CA LEU A 211 -3.74 1.19 10.68
C LEU A 211 -5.14 0.62 10.47
N VAL A 212 -6.16 1.29 11.02
CA VAL A 212 -7.55 0.83 10.93
C VAL A 212 -7.97 0.76 9.46
N THR A 213 -8.34 -0.44 9.02
CA THR A 213 -8.73 -0.73 7.63
C THR A 213 -10.24 -0.74 7.42
N GLY A 214 -11.02 -0.87 8.50
CA GLY A 214 -12.46 -1.08 8.46
C GLY A 214 -12.85 -2.51 8.07
N GLN A 215 -11.88 -3.40 7.86
CA GLN A 215 -12.10 -4.79 7.51
C GLN A 215 -11.91 -5.66 8.75
N ARG A 216 -12.96 -6.33 9.21
CA ARG A 216 -13.01 -7.00 10.52
C ARG A 216 -11.94 -8.07 10.69
N VAL A 217 -11.75 -8.91 9.67
CA VAL A 217 -10.72 -9.96 9.69
C VAL A 217 -9.31 -9.38 9.75
N LEU A 218 -9.06 -8.22 9.13
CA LEU A 218 -7.77 -7.55 9.15
C LEU A 218 -7.54 -6.86 10.50
N ASP A 219 -8.47 -6.00 10.91
CA ASP A 219 -8.33 -5.18 12.10
C ASP A 219 -8.35 -6.01 13.40
N ALA A 220 -9.27 -6.97 13.51
CA ALA A 220 -9.45 -7.73 14.75
C ALA A 220 -8.47 -8.90 14.87
N LEU A 221 -8.24 -9.68 13.81
CA LEU A 221 -7.41 -10.90 13.90
C LEU A 221 -5.96 -10.67 13.48
N PHE A 222 -5.75 -9.96 12.37
CA PHE A 222 -4.43 -9.82 11.72
C PHE A 222 -4.05 -8.35 11.48
N PRO A 223 -3.98 -7.51 12.53
CA PRO A 223 -3.88 -6.06 12.37
C PRO A 223 -2.55 -5.65 11.73
N LEU A 224 -2.60 -4.65 10.86
CA LEU A 224 -1.40 -3.92 10.41
C LEU A 224 -1.21 -2.71 11.32
N ALA A 225 0.00 -2.51 11.83
CA ALA A 225 0.30 -1.26 12.54
C ALA A 225 0.59 -0.11 11.56
N GLN A 226 0.33 1.12 11.99
CA GLN A 226 0.68 2.32 11.24
C GLN A 226 2.21 2.44 11.09
N GLY A 227 2.67 2.53 9.85
CA GLY A 227 4.09 2.42 9.50
C GLY A 227 4.58 0.98 9.30
N GLY A 228 3.70 -0.02 9.40
CA GLY A 228 4.03 -1.42 9.21
C GLY A 228 4.04 -1.85 7.74
N ALA A 229 4.65 -3.01 7.49
CA ALA A 229 4.58 -3.71 6.20
C ALA A 229 3.70 -4.97 6.27
N ALA A 230 2.79 -5.10 5.31
CA ALA A 230 1.93 -6.26 5.10
C ALA A 230 2.07 -6.84 3.68
N ALA A 231 1.85 -8.14 3.55
CA ALA A 231 1.73 -8.82 2.27
C ALA A 231 0.34 -9.45 2.10
N ILE A 232 -0.19 -9.39 0.89
CA ILE A 232 -1.44 -10.04 0.46
C ILE A 232 -1.12 -11.05 -0.65
N PRO A 233 -0.62 -12.24 -0.31
CA PRO A 233 -0.45 -13.30 -1.29
C PRO A 233 -1.78 -13.96 -1.60
N GLY A 234 -2.00 -14.23 -2.88
CA GLY A 234 -3.17 -14.95 -3.32
C GLY A 234 -3.07 -15.36 -4.78
N GLY A 235 -3.75 -16.45 -5.14
CA GLY A 235 -3.89 -16.83 -6.54
C GLY A 235 -4.66 -15.80 -7.38
N PHE A 236 -4.74 -16.03 -8.68
CA PHE A 236 -5.65 -15.27 -9.53
C PHE A 236 -7.10 -15.49 -9.08
N GLY A 237 -7.89 -14.41 -9.03
CA GLY A 237 -9.31 -14.47 -8.69
C GLY A 237 -9.64 -14.63 -7.20
N THR A 238 -8.65 -14.64 -6.30
CA THR A 238 -8.90 -14.74 -4.84
C THR A 238 -9.36 -13.44 -4.18
N GLY A 239 -9.52 -12.36 -4.96
CA GLY A 239 -10.01 -11.06 -4.46
C GLY A 239 -8.94 -10.05 -4.03
N LYS A 240 -7.66 -10.24 -4.39
CA LYS A 240 -6.55 -9.30 -4.06
C LYS A 240 -6.89 -7.83 -4.35
N THR A 241 -7.28 -7.54 -5.59
CA THR A 241 -7.60 -6.19 -6.05
C THR A 241 -8.78 -5.60 -5.28
N ILE A 242 -9.84 -6.38 -5.03
CA ILE A 242 -10.98 -5.94 -4.22
C ILE A 242 -10.54 -5.61 -2.79
N THR A 243 -9.72 -6.46 -2.16
CA THR A 243 -9.17 -6.18 -0.83
C THR A 243 -8.36 -4.88 -0.82
N GLN A 244 -7.50 -4.67 -1.81
CA GLN A 244 -6.73 -3.42 -1.92
C GLN A 244 -7.60 -2.19 -2.19
N HIS A 245 -8.71 -2.32 -2.93
CA HIS A 245 -9.67 -1.23 -3.13
C HIS A 245 -10.34 -0.85 -1.81
N GLN A 246 -10.76 -1.85 -1.02
CA GLN A 246 -11.33 -1.60 0.32
C GLN A 246 -10.32 -0.92 1.24
N LEU A 247 -9.07 -1.38 1.22
CA LEU A 247 -7.99 -0.72 1.97
C LEU A 247 -7.80 0.73 1.49
N SER A 248 -7.74 0.97 0.18
CA SER A 248 -7.57 2.33 -0.37
C SER A 248 -8.73 3.26 0.00
N LYS A 249 -9.96 2.72 0.09
CA LYS A 249 -11.15 3.51 0.43
C LYS A 249 -11.23 3.86 1.92
N TRP A 250 -10.98 2.87 2.78
CA TRP A 250 -11.35 2.95 4.20
C TRP A 250 -10.18 3.06 5.15
N CYS A 251 -8.96 2.81 4.69
CA CYS A 251 -7.77 2.90 5.52
C CYS A 251 -7.67 4.28 6.16
N ALA A 252 -7.40 4.28 7.47
CA ALA A 252 -7.23 5.47 8.29
C ALA A 252 -5.87 6.17 8.06
N ALA A 253 -5.44 6.29 6.80
CA ALA A 253 -4.29 7.08 6.38
C ALA A 253 -4.75 8.47 5.87
N ASP A 254 -3.87 9.47 5.92
CA ASP A 254 -4.14 10.80 5.34
C ASP A 254 -4.00 10.79 3.82
N LEU A 255 -3.07 9.99 3.30
CA LEU A 255 -2.79 9.86 1.86
C LEU A 255 -2.70 8.39 1.43
N ILE A 256 -3.23 8.11 0.24
CA ILE A 256 -3.08 6.82 -0.44
C ILE A 256 -2.12 6.96 -1.64
N VAL A 257 -1.13 6.08 -1.73
CA VAL A 257 -0.28 5.94 -2.92
C VAL A 257 -0.53 4.56 -3.53
N TYR A 258 -1.17 4.52 -4.69
CA TYR A 258 -1.47 3.26 -5.38
C TYR A 258 -0.50 3.05 -6.54
N VAL A 259 0.21 1.93 -6.54
CA VAL A 259 1.16 1.53 -7.57
C VAL A 259 0.66 0.27 -8.28
N GLY A 260 0.09 0.46 -9.47
CA GLY A 260 -0.26 -0.62 -10.40
C GLY A 260 0.96 -1.03 -11.22
N CYS A 261 1.70 -2.02 -10.73
CA CYS A 261 2.88 -2.62 -11.35
C CYS A 261 2.51 -3.91 -12.11
N GLY A 262 2.48 -3.82 -13.44
CA GLY A 262 2.33 -4.96 -14.34
C GLY A 262 0.93 -5.59 -14.37
N GLU A 263 -0.09 -4.91 -13.84
CA GLU A 263 -1.47 -5.37 -13.81
C GLU A 263 -2.22 -5.07 -15.13
N ARG A 264 -3.41 -5.65 -15.28
CA ARG A 264 -4.18 -5.52 -16.52
C ARG A 264 -4.70 -4.11 -16.67
N GLY A 265 -4.69 -3.59 -17.90
CA GLY A 265 -5.20 -2.24 -18.20
C GLY A 265 -6.67 -2.04 -17.78
N ASN A 266 -7.49 -3.10 -17.82
CA ASN A 266 -8.89 -3.05 -17.37
C ASN A 266 -9.01 -2.87 -15.85
N GLU A 267 -8.14 -3.50 -15.05
CA GLU A 267 -8.12 -3.35 -13.59
C GLU A 267 -7.72 -1.92 -13.23
N MET A 268 -6.67 -1.39 -13.88
CA MET A 268 -6.28 0.00 -13.71
C MET A 268 -7.37 0.98 -14.16
N THR A 269 -8.04 0.73 -15.28
CA THR A 269 -9.17 1.56 -15.75
C THR A 269 -10.33 1.55 -14.76
N GLY A 270 -10.61 0.39 -14.15
CA GLY A 270 -11.61 0.24 -13.09
C GLY A 270 -11.30 1.18 -11.93
N ILE A 271 -10.07 1.14 -11.42
CA ILE A 271 -9.61 2.04 -10.35
C ILE A 271 -9.76 3.51 -10.74
N LEU A 272 -9.36 3.86 -11.97
CA LEU A 272 -9.44 5.23 -12.47
C LEU A 272 -10.87 5.75 -12.64
N THR A 273 -11.84 4.86 -12.82
CA THR A 273 -13.26 5.21 -12.97
C THR A 273 -13.97 5.23 -11.62
N GLU A 274 -13.62 4.30 -10.73
CA GLU A 274 -14.25 4.13 -9.42
C GLU A 274 -13.74 5.15 -8.39
N LEU A 275 -12.43 5.36 -8.25
CA LEU A 275 -11.88 6.24 -7.20
C LEU A 275 -12.42 7.68 -7.25
N PRO A 276 -12.59 8.33 -8.42
CA PRO A 276 -13.18 9.67 -8.47
C PRO A 276 -14.66 9.70 -8.06
N ALA A 277 -15.39 8.59 -8.22
CA ALA A 277 -16.80 8.48 -7.85
C ALA A 277 -17.00 8.17 -6.36
N LEU A 278 -15.94 7.73 -5.66
CA LEU A 278 -15.99 7.39 -4.25
C LEU A 278 -15.70 8.63 -3.40
N GLN A 279 -16.60 8.91 -2.46
CA GLN A 279 -16.37 9.91 -1.42
C GLN A 279 -15.65 9.26 -0.25
N ASP A 280 -14.65 9.97 0.28
CA ASP A 280 -14.01 9.63 1.52
C ASP A 280 -14.96 9.98 2.68
N PRO A 281 -15.38 9.00 3.51
CA PRO A 281 -16.26 9.25 4.65
C PRO A 281 -15.67 10.22 5.69
N ARG A 282 -14.35 10.38 5.75
CA ARG A 282 -13.67 11.22 6.74
C ARG A 282 -13.70 12.69 6.36
N THR A 283 -13.50 12.97 5.07
CA THR A 283 -13.33 14.33 4.55
C THR A 283 -14.57 14.82 3.82
N GLY A 284 -15.46 13.93 3.38
CA GLY A 284 -16.61 14.25 2.52
C GLY A 284 -16.21 14.60 1.08
N HIS A 285 -14.92 14.53 0.75
CA HIS A 285 -14.35 14.87 -0.55
C HIS A 285 -14.09 13.61 -1.39
N ALA A 286 -13.82 13.78 -2.69
CA ALA A 286 -13.52 12.65 -3.56
C ALA A 286 -12.21 11.98 -3.11
N LEU A 287 -12.18 10.64 -3.06
CA LEU A 287 -11.02 9.87 -2.63
C LEU A 287 -9.76 10.16 -3.49
N MET A 288 -9.97 10.52 -4.75
CA MET A 288 -8.93 10.96 -5.67
C MET A 288 -8.16 12.20 -5.17
N GLU A 289 -8.77 13.07 -4.36
CA GLU A 289 -8.14 14.29 -3.82
C GLU A 289 -7.06 14.02 -2.76
N ARG A 290 -7.01 12.80 -2.23
CA ARG A 290 -5.97 12.31 -1.31
C ARG A 290 -5.22 11.08 -1.85
N THR A 291 -5.29 10.86 -3.16
CA THR A 291 -4.66 9.69 -3.80
C THR A 291 -3.66 10.11 -4.86
N ILE A 292 -2.52 9.44 -4.90
CA ILE A 292 -1.55 9.47 -6.00
C ILE A 292 -1.55 8.11 -6.66
N LEU A 293 -1.71 8.09 -7.98
CA LEU A 293 -1.81 6.83 -8.73
C LEU A 293 -0.67 6.70 -9.72
N ILE A 294 0.06 5.59 -9.63
CA ILE A 294 1.14 5.24 -10.53
C ILE A 294 0.71 3.98 -11.27
N ALA A 295 0.62 4.07 -12.60
CA ALA A 295 0.15 3.00 -13.45
C ALA A 295 1.24 2.61 -14.44
N ASN A 296 1.72 1.37 -14.33
CA ASN A 296 2.56 0.73 -15.31
C ASN A 296 1.95 -0.63 -15.69
N THR A 297 1.08 -0.64 -16.69
CA THR A 297 0.29 -1.81 -17.08
C THR A 297 1.15 -2.96 -17.63
N SER A 298 0.58 -4.15 -17.73
CA SER A 298 1.29 -5.36 -18.21
C SER A 298 1.93 -5.21 -19.59
N ASN A 299 1.33 -4.41 -20.47
CA ASN A 299 1.83 -4.12 -21.82
C ASN A 299 2.78 -2.92 -21.91
N MET A 300 3.03 -2.21 -20.79
CA MET A 300 4.06 -1.18 -20.71
C MET A 300 5.45 -1.82 -20.51
N PRO A 301 6.53 -1.09 -20.80
CA PRO A 301 7.90 -1.60 -20.71
C PRO A 301 8.20 -2.26 -19.37
N VAL A 302 8.82 -3.43 -19.44
CA VAL A 302 9.13 -4.28 -18.26
C VAL A 302 10.05 -3.53 -17.28
N ALA A 303 11.03 -2.81 -17.81
CA ALA A 303 11.95 -2.00 -17.03
C ALA A 303 11.27 -0.89 -16.21
N ALA A 304 10.15 -0.33 -16.70
CA ALA A 304 9.41 0.72 -16.01
C ALA A 304 8.61 0.18 -14.80
N ARG A 305 8.42 -1.15 -14.69
CA ARG A 305 7.81 -1.79 -13.51
C ARG A 305 8.63 -1.56 -12.25
N GLU A 306 9.95 -1.75 -12.33
CA GLU A 306 10.85 -1.46 -11.22
C GLU A 306 10.80 0.03 -10.84
N ALA A 307 10.88 0.91 -11.85
CA ALA A 307 10.82 2.36 -11.63
C ALA A 307 9.52 2.79 -10.93
N SER A 308 8.38 2.16 -11.27
CA SER A 308 7.07 2.48 -10.68
C SER A 308 7.01 2.24 -9.17
N ILE A 309 7.63 1.16 -8.68
CA ILE A 309 7.69 0.82 -7.27
C ILE A 309 8.53 1.84 -6.50
N TYR A 310 9.73 2.18 -7.00
CA TYR A 310 10.60 3.18 -6.37
C TYR A 310 10.01 4.58 -6.42
N THR A 311 9.33 4.94 -7.50
CA THR A 311 8.60 6.20 -7.63
C THR A 311 7.51 6.30 -6.57
N GLY A 312 6.69 5.25 -6.41
CA GLY A 312 5.61 5.23 -5.43
C GLY A 312 6.08 5.35 -3.99
N ILE A 313 7.07 4.55 -3.59
CA ILE A 313 7.58 4.62 -2.21
C ILE A 313 8.27 5.96 -1.93
N THR A 314 8.93 6.56 -2.91
CA THR A 314 9.56 7.88 -2.74
C THR A 314 8.51 8.97 -2.56
N LEU A 315 7.41 8.93 -3.32
CA LEU A 315 6.29 9.84 -3.12
C LEU A 315 5.62 9.61 -1.76
N ALA A 316 5.46 8.36 -1.31
CA ALA A 316 4.94 8.08 0.02
C ALA A 316 5.83 8.66 1.14
N GLU A 317 7.15 8.51 1.02
CA GLU A 317 8.11 9.09 1.97
C GLU A 317 8.08 10.62 2.00
N VAL A 318 7.79 11.27 0.88
CA VAL A 318 7.67 12.74 0.82
C VAL A 318 6.53 13.22 1.70
N PHE A 319 5.35 12.60 1.59
CA PHE A 319 4.21 13.00 2.42
C PHE A 319 4.37 12.55 3.88
N ARG A 320 5.08 11.44 4.13
CA ARG A 320 5.56 11.10 5.47
C ARG A 320 6.43 12.19 6.06
N ASP A 321 7.38 12.74 5.29
CA ASP A 321 8.26 13.82 5.75
C ASP A 321 7.50 15.12 6.04
N MET A 322 6.32 15.32 5.44
CA MET A 322 5.40 16.40 5.78
C MET A 322 4.62 16.14 7.07
N GLY A 323 4.76 14.96 7.69
CA GLY A 323 4.06 14.57 8.91
C GLY A 323 2.71 13.89 8.68
N TYR A 324 2.49 13.30 7.50
CA TYR A 324 1.27 12.54 7.20
C TYR A 324 1.43 11.03 7.45
N ALA A 325 0.31 10.38 7.73
CA ALA A 325 0.17 8.93 7.66
C ALA A 325 -0.15 8.52 6.21
N VAL A 326 0.73 7.76 5.58
CA VAL A 326 0.59 7.34 4.18
C VAL A 326 0.43 5.83 4.11
N ALA A 327 -0.51 5.36 3.29
CA ALA A 327 -0.62 3.95 2.92
C ALA A 327 -0.24 3.77 1.45
N LEU A 328 0.74 2.89 1.20
CA LEU A 328 1.19 2.53 -0.14
C LEU A 328 0.71 1.12 -0.51
N MET A 329 0.06 1.01 -1.67
CA MET A 329 -0.50 -0.23 -2.20
C MET A 329 0.32 -0.60 -3.43
N ALA A 330 0.99 -1.74 -3.40
CA ALA A 330 1.77 -2.24 -4.53
C ALA A 330 1.09 -3.46 -5.15
N ASP A 331 0.49 -3.28 -6.32
CA ASP A 331 -0.23 -4.32 -7.08
C ASP A 331 0.43 -4.53 -8.44
N SER A 332 1.31 -5.50 -8.65
CA SER A 332 1.80 -6.47 -7.66
C SER A 332 3.32 -6.56 -7.63
N THR A 333 3.88 -6.88 -6.46
CA THR A 333 5.33 -7.03 -6.28
C THR A 333 5.88 -8.26 -7.01
N SER A 334 5.02 -9.24 -7.34
CA SER A 334 5.38 -10.37 -8.20
C SER A 334 5.73 -9.94 -9.62
N ARG A 335 4.99 -9.00 -10.21
CA ARG A 335 5.28 -8.49 -11.56
C ARG A 335 6.56 -7.67 -11.61
N TRP A 336 6.90 -7.00 -10.50
CA TRP A 336 8.22 -6.39 -10.33
C TRP A 336 9.32 -7.46 -10.24
N ALA A 337 9.16 -8.50 -9.43
CA ALA A 337 10.14 -9.59 -9.35
C ALA A 337 10.34 -10.30 -10.70
N GLU A 338 9.27 -10.53 -11.46
CA GLU A 338 9.35 -11.06 -12.83
C GLU A 338 10.12 -10.12 -13.76
N ALA A 339 9.96 -8.80 -13.61
CA ALA A 339 10.74 -7.83 -14.37
C ALA A 339 12.24 -7.94 -14.06
N LEU A 340 12.59 -8.08 -12.78
CA LEU A 340 13.98 -8.31 -12.37
C LEU A 340 14.53 -9.62 -12.94
N ARG A 341 13.73 -10.69 -12.97
CA ARG A 341 14.08 -11.96 -13.60
C ARG A 341 14.35 -11.80 -15.10
N GLU A 342 13.49 -11.07 -15.81
CA GLU A 342 13.68 -10.82 -17.24
C GLU A 342 14.94 -10.01 -17.52
N ILE A 343 15.18 -8.93 -16.75
CA ILE A 343 16.37 -8.09 -16.89
C ILE A 343 17.64 -8.91 -16.60
N SER A 344 17.66 -9.65 -15.49
CA SER A 344 18.78 -10.52 -15.09
C SER A 344 19.12 -11.55 -16.17
N GLY A 345 18.10 -12.18 -16.77
CA GLY A 345 18.29 -13.12 -17.88
C GLY A 345 18.86 -12.46 -19.14
N ARG A 346 18.52 -11.19 -19.42
CA ARG A 346 19.11 -10.42 -20.54
C ARG A 346 20.54 -9.99 -20.28
N LEU A 347 20.91 -9.83 -19.01
CA LEU A 347 22.28 -9.53 -18.57
C LEU A 347 23.17 -10.78 -18.50
N GLU A 348 22.61 -11.97 -18.77
CA GLU A 348 23.30 -13.26 -18.64
C GLU A 348 23.86 -13.50 -17.24
N GLU A 349 23.21 -12.93 -16.23
CA GLU A 349 23.53 -13.20 -14.83
C GLU A 349 23.15 -14.65 -14.47
N MET A 350 23.90 -15.25 -13.54
CA MET A 350 23.57 -16.58 -13.05
C MET A 350 22.23 -16.55 -12.29
N PRO A 351 21.21 -17.31 -12.72
CA PRO A 351 19.96 -17.38 -12.02
C PRO A 351 20.10 -18.14 -10.70
N ALA A 352 19.30 -17.75 -9.71
CA ALA A 352 19.09 -18.48 -8.47
C ALA A 352 17.82 -19.35 -8.57
N GLU A 353 17.01 -19.39 -7.52
CA GLU A 353 15.77 -20.16 -7.46
C GLU A 353 14.73 -19.67 -8.50
N GLU A 354 14.11 -20.61 -9.23
CA GLU A 354 13.09 -20.34 -10.28
C GLU A 354 13.46 -19.27 -11.32
N GLY A 355 14.76 -19.11 -11.58
CA GLY A 355 15.27 -18.15 -12.56
C GLY A 355 15.42 -16.72 -12.03
N PHE A 356 15.03 -16.42 -10.80
CA PHE A 356 15.16 -15.08 -10.23
C PHE A 356 16.63 -14.72 -9.95
N PRO A 357 16.99 -13.42 -9.98
CA PRO A 357 18.35 -13.00 -9.61
C PRO A 357 18.64 -13.22 -8.13
N ALA A 358 19.91 -13.46 -7.79
CA ALA A 358 20.36 -13.61 -6.41
C ALA A 358 20.07 -12.38 -5.52
N TYR A 359 19.95 -11.18 -6.11
CA TYR A 359 19.64 -9.94 -5.39
C TYR A 359 18.14 -9.69 -5.16
N LEU A 360 17.24 -10.60 -5.56
CA LEU A 360 15.79 -10.42 -5.36
C LEU A 360 15.45 -10.17 -3.88
N ALA A 361 16.02 -10.98 -2.97
CA ALA A 361 15.78 -10.84 -1.54
C ALA A 361 16.19 -9.46 -1.02
N THR A 362 17.37 -8.96 -1.42
CA THR A 362 17.87 -7.65 -1.02
C THR A 362 16.98 -6.53 -1.55
N ARG A 363 16.52 -6.62 -2.82
CA ARG A 363 15.62 -5.62 -3.40
C ARG A 363 14.28 -5.54 -2.68
N LEU A 364 13.69 -6.69 -2.33
CA LEU A 364 12.46 -6.74 -1.55
C LEU A 364 12.68 -6.18 -0.14
N ALA A 365 13.81 -6.51 0.50
CA ALA A 365 14.17 -5.96 1.80
C ALA A 365 14.27 -4.43 1.77
N ASP A 366 15.04 -3.88 0.82
CA ASP A 366 15.24 -2.44 0.64
C ASP A 366 13.90 -1.71 0.42
N PHE A 367 12.94 -2.36 -0.24
CA PHE A 367 11.60 -1.80 -0.44
C PHE A 367 10.76 -1.82 0.84
N TYR A 368 10.63 -2.96 1.50
CA TYR A 368 9.78 -3.07 2.71
C TYR A 368 10.37 -2.33 3.91
N GLU A 369 11.69 -2.21 4.03
CA GLU A 369 12.35 -1.46 5.12
C GLU A 369 12.17 0.06 5.02
N ARG A 370 11.75 0.58 3.85
CA ARG A 370 11.34 1.99 3.71
C ARG A 370 9.99 2.28 4.37
N ALA A 371 9.19 1.24 4.66
CA ALA A 371 8.02 1.36 5.52
C ALA A 371 8.46 1.65 6.96
N GLY A 372 7.71 2.48 7.66
CA GLY A 372 8.02 2.81 9.05
C GLY A 372 7.27 4.01 9.57
N SER A 373 7.06 4.04 10.87
CA SER A 373 6.76 5.27 11.61
C SER A 373 8.07 5.94 12.00
N VAL A 374 8.19 7.25 11.78
CA VAL A 374 9.42 8.01 12.00
C VAL A 374 9.13 9.36 12.64
N ILE A 375 10.13 9.87 13.36
CA ILE A 375 10.29 11.30 13.61
C ILE A 375 11.02 11.85 12.39
N THR A 376 10.36 12.74 11.66
CA THR A 376 10.89 13.38 10.45
C THR A 376 12.03 14.36 10.82
N LEU A 377 12.67 14.97 9.82
CA LEU A 377 13.74 15.94 10.07
C LEU A 377 13.25 17.22 10.76
N ASN A 378 11.98 17.62 10.57
CA ASN A 378 11.39 18.78 11.23
C ASN A 378 10.93 18.49 12.69
N GLY A 379 10.98 17.22 13.13
CA GLY A 379 10.58 16.80 14.47
C GLY A 379 9.13 16.30 14.59
N ASP A 380 8.33 16.41 13.54
CA ASP A 380 6.97 15.85 13.50
C ASP A 380 6.98 14.32 13.39
N GLY A 381 5.86 13.68 13.72
CA GLY A 381 5.63 12.26 13.44
C GLY A 381 5.07 12.08 12.03
N GLY A 382 5.52 11.04 11.33
CA GLY A 382 4.96 10.63 10.04
C GLY A 382 5.15 9.13 9.82
N SER A 383 4.33 8.51 8.98
CA SER A 383 4.43 7.06 8.75
C SER A 383 4.14 6.64 7.32
N VAL A 384 4.83 5.62 6.84
CA VAL A 384 4.50 4.92 5.59
C VAL A 384 4.17 3.47 5.91
N SER A 385 2.92 3.07 5.69
CA SER A 385 2.48 1.68 5.73
C SER A 385 2.55 1.11 4.32
N VAL A 386 3.18 -0.05 4.12
CA VAL A 386 3.29 -0.70 2.80
C VAL A 386 2.46 -1.97 2.77
N ILE A 387 1.59 -2.09 1.76
CA ILE A 387 0.77 -3.26 1.51
C ILE A 387 1.11 -3.79 0.11
N GLY A 388 1.84 -4.90 0.04
CA GLY A 388 2.23 -5.53 -1.22
C GLY A 388 1.34 -6.72 -1.59
N ALA A 389 0.71 -6.70 -2.76
CA ALA A 389 0.09 -7.89 -3.33
C ALA A 389 1.16 -8.80 -3.94
N VAL A 390 1.04 -10.09 -3.65
CA VAL A 390 1.89 -11.14 -4.23
C VAL A 390 0.98 -12.10 -4.99
N SER A 391 1.35 -12.40 -6.23
CA SER A 391 0.61 -13.26 -7.16
C SER A 391 1.40 -14.55 -7.44
N PRO A 392 1.54 -15.45 -6.45
CA PRO A 392 2.27 -16.70 -6.64
C PRO A 392 1.63 -17.56 -7.74
N PRO A 393 2.43 -18.13 -8.66
CA PRO A 393 1.93 -19.09 -9.65
C PRO A 393 1.17 -20.22 -8.96
N GLY A 394 -0.04 -20.53 -9.45
CA GLY A 394 -0.84 -21.60 -8.85
C GLY A 394 -1.30 -21.36 -7.40
N GLY A 395 -1.04 -20.20 -6.80
CA GLY A 395 -1.31 -19.97 -5.38
C GLY A 395 -0.30 -20.63 -4.44
N ASP A 396 0.85 -21.08 -4.96
CA ASP A 396 1.88 -21.76 -4.16
C ASP A 396 2.71 -20.76 -3.35
N PHE A 397 2.55 -20.77 -2.03
CA PHE A 397 3.29 -19.86 -1.14
C PHE A 397 4.76 -20.27 -0.93
N SER A 398 5.22 -21.38 -1.51
CA SER A 398 6.63 -21.81 -1.46
C SER A 398 7.52 -21.12 -2.49
N GLU A 399 6.94 -20.41 -3.47
CA GLU A 399 7.71 -19.70 -4.50
C GLU A 399 8.56 -18.55 -3.92
N PRO A 400 9.69 -18.20 -4.57
CA PRO A 400 10.70 -17.31 -4.01
C PRO A 400 10.20 -15.91 -3.59
N VAL A 401 9.29 -15.29 -4.35
CA VAL A 401 8.78 -13.93 -4.06
C VAL A 401 7.99 -13.94 -2.76
N THR A 402 7.09 -14.91 -2.56
CA THR A 402 6.31 -15.07 -1.33
C THR A 402 7.22 -15.41 -0.15
N GLN A 403 8.17 -16.34 -0.33
CA GLN A 403 9.11 -16.73 0.73
C GLN A 403 10.01 -15.57 1.17
N HIS A 404 10.58 -14.82 0.23
CA HIS A 404 11.37 -13.64 0.56
C HIS A 404 10.52 -12.54 1.18
N THR A 405 9.31 -12.30 0.67
CA THR A 405 8.39 -11.31 1.24
C THR A 405 8.06 -11.64 2.70
N LYS A 406 7.74 -12.91 3.03
CA LYS A 406 7.48 -13.39 4.40
C LYS A 406 8.62 -13.09 5.39
N ARG A 407 9.87 -12.99 4.92
CA ARG A 407 11.02 -12.70 5.79
C ARG A 407 11.10 -11.23 6.22
N PHE A 408 10.51 -10.32 5.45
CA PHE A 408 10.64 -8.87 5.65
C PHE A 408 9.34 -8.22 6.12
N VAL A 409 8.18 -8.78 5.77
CA VAL A 409 6.90 -8.32 6.30
C VAL A 409 6.61 -8.96 7.65
N ARG A 410 5.89 -8.23 8.50
CA ARG A 410 5.46 -8.69 9.84
C ARG A 410 3.97 -9.01 9.89
N CYS A 411 3.26 -8.78 8.79
CA CYS A 411 1.85 -9.03 8.63
C CYS A 411 1.59 -9.74 7.30
N PHE A 412 0.85 -10.82 7.34
CA PHE A 412 0.63 -11.71 6.20
C PHE A 412 -0.84 -12.09 6.11
N TRP A 413 -1.50 -11.66 5.03
CA TRP A 413 -2.92 -11.91 4.77
C TRP A 413 -3.06 -12.91 3.62
N GLY A 414 -2.98 -14.20 3.95
CA GLY A 414 -3.04 -15.28 2.98
C GLY A 414 -4.44 -15.43 2.40
N LEU A 415 -4.61 -15.09 1.13
CA LEU A 415 -5.87 -15.30 0.42
C LEU A 415 -5.96 -16.73 -0.11
N ASP A 416 -7.08 -17.37 0.22
CA ASP A 416 -7.36 -18.76 -0.11
C ASP A 416 -8.34 -18.89 -1.29
N LYS A 417 -8.08 -19.89 -2.13
CA LYS A 417 -8.88 -20.15 -3.34
C LYS A 417 -10.19 -20.86 -3.02
N GLU A 418 -10.21 -21.75 -2.03
CA GLU A 418 -11.41 -22.49 -1.65
C GLU A 418 -12.43 -21.55 -1.02
N LEU A 419 -11.99 -20.63 -0.16
CA LEU A 419 -12.82 -19.55 0.39
C LEU A 419 -13.40 -18.67 -0.72
N ALA A 420 -12.56 -18.22 -1.66
CA ALA A 420 -13.02 -17.40 -2.78
C ALA A 420 -14.05 -18.14 -3.66
N ALA A 421 -13.82 -19.43 -3.96
CA ALA A 421 -14.75 -20.27 -4.72
C ALA A 421 -16.08 -20.47 -3.98
N ALA A 422 -16.06 -20.54 -2.65
CA ALA A 422 -17.24 -20.58 -1.79
C ALA A 422 -17.94 -19.21 -1.62
N ARG A 423 -17.47 -18.17 -2.31
CA ARG A 423 -17.93 -16.76 -2.17
C ARG A 423 -17.78 -16.22 -0.75
N TYR A 424 -16.82 -16.74 -0.01
CA TYR A 424 -16.41 -16.22 1.29
C TYR A 424 -15.43 -15.06 1.07
N PHE A 425 -15.87 -13.84 1.33
CA PHE A 425 -15.05 -12.63 1.17
C PHE A 425 -15.01 -11.79 2.46
N PRO A 426 -13.87 -11.14 2.78
CA PRO A 426 -12.55 -11.33 2.17
C PRO A 426 -12.05 -12.78 2.32
N ALA A 427 -11.42 -13.32 1.28
CA ALA A 427 -11.04 -14.74 1.22
C ALA A 427 -9.76 -15.03 2.04
N ILE A 428 -9.66 -14.49 3.25
CA ILE A 428 -8.47 -14.57 4.10
C ILE A 428 -8.57 -15.83 4.94
N ASN A 429 -7.57 -16.72 4.81
CA ASN A 429 -7.51 -17.93 5.61
C ASN A 429 -6.95 -17.61 7.01
N PRO A 430 -7.72 -17.82 8.10
CA PRO A 430 -7.23 -17.55 9.44
C PRO A 430 -6.07 -18.45 9.90
N MET A 431 -5.88 -19.59 9.25
CA MET A 431 -4.80 -20.53 9.60
C MET A 431 -3.47 -20.19 8.93
N ASP A 432 -3.51 -19.62 7.73
CA ASP A 432 -2.30 -19.24 6.98
C ASP A 432 -1.89 -17.79 7.22
N SER A 433 -2.81 -16.97 7.76
CA SER A 433 -2.59 -15.55 8.02
C SER A 433 -2.04 -15.31 9.42
N TYR A 434 -1.23 -14.27 9.57
CA TYR A 434 -0.68 -13.87 10.86
C TYR A 434 -0.35 -12.37 10.88
N SER A 435 -0.24 -11.83 12.09
CA SER A 435 0.34 -10.51 12.32
C SER A 435 1.18 -10.52 13.59
N GLU A 436 2.45 -10.17 13.46
CA GLU A 436 3.36 -9.92 14.59
C GLU A 436 3.11 -8.55 15.24
N TYR A 437 2.23 -7.71 14.67
CA TYR A 437 1.86 -6.41 15.25
C TYR A 437 0.76 -6.50 16.31
N ALA A 438 0.08 -7.66 16.45
CA ALA A 438 -1.09 -7.79 17.31
C ALA A 438 -0.83 -7.36 18.75
N ASP A 439 0.29 -7.81 19.35
CA ASP A 439 0.67 -7.40 20.71
C ASP A 439 1.08 -5.92 20.78
N ALA A 440 1.72 -5.40 19.74
CA ALA A 440 2.17 -4.01 19.69
C ALA A 440 1.00 -3.01 19.65
N VAL A 441 -0.08 -3.35 18.95
CA VAL A 441 -1.28 -2.49 18.85
C VAL A 441 -2.34 -2.77 19.91
N ALA A 442 -2.19 -3.85 20.70
CA ALA A 442 -3.15 -4.22 21.73
C ALA A 442 -3.38 -3.10 22.76
N GLY A 443 -2.33 -2.33 23.09
CA GLY A 443 -2.45 -1.19 24.01
C GLY A 443 -3.36 -0.07 23.47
N TRP A 444 -3.36 0.16 22.16
CA TRP A 444 -4.26 1.11 21.52
C TRP A 444 -5.71 0.60 21.57
N TRP A 445 -5.94 -0.66 21.23
CA TRP A 445 -7.27 -1.28 21.31
C TRP A 445 -7.85 -1.24 22.72
N ALA A 446 -7.03 -1.55 23.72
CA ALA A 446 -7.44 -1.51 25.12
C ALA A 446 -7.83 -0.10 25.59
N LYS A 447 -7.14 0.93 25.10
CA LYS A 447 -7.36 2.32 25.49
C LYS A 447 -8.50 2.98 24.74
N GLU A 448 -8.55 2.81 23.42
CA GLU A 448 -9.46 3.55 22.52
C GLU A 448 -10.76 2.79 22.24
N VAL A 449 -10.79 1.47 22.45
CA VAL A 449 -11.95 0.63 22.12
C VAL A 449 -12.47 -0.08 23.37
N ASP A 450 -11.75 -1.08 23.87
CA ASP A 450 -12.15 -1.88 25.02
C ASP A 450 -10.97 -2.71 25.56
N PRO A 451 -10.68 -2.67 26.88
CA PRO A 451 -9.61 -3.45 27.51
C PRO A 451 -9.67 -4.96 27.26
N ALA A 452 -10.85 -5.52 27.05
CA ALA A 452 -11.07 -6.96 26.84
C ALA A 452 -10.76 -7.42 25.40
N PHE A 453 -10.40 -6.51 24.48
CA PHE A 453 -10.16 -6.84 23.07
C PHE A 453 -9.17 -7.99 22.89
N LYS A 454 -8.04 -7.96 23.62
CA LYS A 454 -7.01 -9.00 23.51
C LYS A 454 -7.58 -10.37 23.87
N GLU A 455 -8.30 -10.46 24.99
CA GLU A 455 -8.90 -11.71 25.45
C GLU A 455 -9.94 -12.24 24.45
N MET A 456 -10.76 -11.35 23.89
CA MET A 456 -11.76 -11.71 22.87
C MET A 456 -11.11 -12.20 21.59
N ARG A 457 -10.07 -11.51 21.11
CA ARG A 457 -9.29 -11.92 19.93
C ARG A 457 -8.68 -13.30 20.13
N ASP A 458 -8.03 -13.53 21.27
CA ASP A 458 -7.37 -14.80 21.56
C ASP A 458 -8.40 -15.94 21.69
N ALA A 459 -9.57 -15.68 22.28
CA ALA A 459 -10.68 -16.62 22.33
C ALA A 459 -11.24 -16.94 20.92
N ALA A 460 -11.36 -15.94 20.06
CA ALA A 460 -11.82 -16.11 18.68
C ALA A 460 -10.83 -16.94 17.84
N LEU A 461 -9.53 -16.68 17.97
CA LEU A 461 -8.49 -17.48 17.31
C LEU A 461 -8.49 -18.93 17.81
N LYS A 462 -8.66 -19.13 19.12
CA LYS A 462 -8.79 -20.47 19.70
C LYS A 462 -10.01 -21.21 19.14
N LEU A 463 -11.16 -20.55 19.05
CA LEU A 463 -12.38 -21.13 18.47
C LEU A 463 -12.17 -21.56 17.01
N LEU A 464 -11.50 -20.73 16.19
CA LEU A 464 -11.19 -21.06 14.80
C LEU A 464 -10.20 -22.24 14.69
N GLN A 465 -9.23 -22.33 15.58
CA GLN A 465 -8.29 -23.45 15.62
C GLN A 465 -8.99 -24.76 16.00
N GLU A 466 -9.89 -24.72 16.98
CA GLU A 466 -10.71 -25.88 17.38
C GLU A 466 -11.62 -26.32 16.23
N ASP A 467 -12.29 -25.38 15.54
CA ASP A 467 -13.08 -25.65 14.32
C ASP A 467 -12.23 -26.34 13.25
N PHE A 468 -11.02 -25.83 12.96
CA PHE A 468 -10.14 -26.43 11.97
C PHE A 468 -9.77 -27.89 12.27
N GLN A 469 -9.56 -28.24 13.54
CA GLN A 469 -9.29 -29.64 13.92
C GLN A 469 -10.55 -30.50 13.84
N LEU A 470 -11.69 -29.98 14.31
CA LEU A 470 -12.96 -30.69 14.26
C LEU A 470 -13.41 -30.98 12.83
N GLN A 471 -13.22 -30.03 11.90
CA GLN A 471 -13.55 -30.22 10.48
C GLN A 471 -12.82 -31.40 9.84
N LYS A 472 -11.60 -31.75 10.30
CA LYS A 472 -10.89 -32.96 9.83
C LYS A 472 -11.58 -34.24 10.29
N ILE A 473 -12.12 -34.23 11.51
CA ILE A 473 -12.86 -35.36 12.07
C ILE A 473 -14.22 -35.48 11.37
N VAL A 474 -14.92 -34.36 11.16
CA VAL A 474 -16.19 -34.30 10.40
C VAL A 474 -16.06 -34.95 9.03
N LYS A 475 -14.96 -34.69 8.31
CA LYS A 475 -14.71 -35.30 6.99
C LYS A 475 -14.62 -36.84 7.01
N ILE A 476 -14.34 -37.45 8.17
CA ILE A 476 -14.16 -38.91 8.32
C ILE A 476 -15.45 -39.57 8.81
N ILE A 477 -16.10 -39.02 9.84
CA ILE A 477 -17.23 -39.68 10.53
C ILE A 477 -18.57 -38.96 10.35
N GLY A 478 -18.59 -37.77 9.74
CA GLY A 478 -19.77 -36.90 9.62
C GLY A 478 -19.99 -36.02 10.87
N GLU A 479 -20.69 -34.90 10.69
CA GLU A 479 -20.95 -33.92 11.76
C GLU A 479 -21.92 -34.47 12.82
N GLU A 480 -22.90 -35.28 12.42
CA GLU A 480 -23.91 -35.88 13.30
C GLU A 480 -23.32 -36.87 14.30
N ALA A 481 -22.13 -37.42 14.02
CA ALA A 481 -21.44 -38.36 14.89
C ALA A 481 -20.65 -37.66 16.03
N LEU A 482 -20.57 -36.33 16.02
CA LEU A 482 -19.85 -35.58 17.04
C LEU A 482 -20.69 -35.36 18.31
N PRO A 483 -20.06 -35.33 19.50
CA PRO A 483 -20.72 -34.88 20.73
C PRO A 483 -21.28 -33.47 20.59
N ASP A 484 -22.42 -33.20 21.22
CA ASP A 484 -23.10 -31.90 21.18
C ASP A 484 -22.19 -30.71 21.52
N ALA A 485 -21.23 -30.89 22.43
CA ALA A 485 -20.26 -29.84 22.77
C ALA A 485 -19.36 -29.46 21.58
N GLN A 486 -18.92 -30.45 20.79
CA GLN A 486 -18.12 -30.21 19.59
C GLN A 486 -18.96 -29.65 18.45
N ARG A 487 -20.22 -30.08 18.33
CA ARG A 487 -21.19 -29.49 17.38
C ARG A 487 -21.44 -28.02 17.71
N LEU A 488 -21.57 -27.68 18.99
CA LEU A 488 -21.67 -26.29 19.43
C LEU A 488 -20.42 -25.47 19.08
N THR A 489 -19.22 -26.04 19.22
CA THR A 489 -17.97 -25.37 18.79
C THR A 489 -17.97 -25.09 17.29
N LEU A 490 -18.40 -26.05 16.45
CA LEU A 490 -18.53 -25.86 15.00
C LEU A 490 -19.55 -24.76 14.66
N GLU A 491 -20.71 -24.76 15.32
CA GLU A 491 -21.76 -23.77 15.12
C GLU A 491 -21.32 -22.37 15.59
N ALA A 492 -20.61 -22.27 16.73
CA ALA A 492 -20.05 -21.00 17.18
C ALA A 492 -18.97 -20.48 16.23
N ALA A 493 -18.13 -21.36 15.68
CA ALA A 493 -17.18 -20.98 14.64
C ALA A 493 -17.89 -20.52 13.36
N ARG A 494 -19.06 -21.09 13.03
CA ARG A 494 -19.92 -20.59 11.95
C ARG A 494 -20.44 -19.18 12.24
N TRP A 495 -20.89 -18.89 13.46
CA TRP A 495 -21.29 -17.53 13.85
C TRP A 495 -20.15 -16.53 13.68
N LEU A 496 -18.93 -16.91 14.06
CA LEU A 496 -17.74 -16.09 13.86
C LEU A 496 -17.39 -15.93 12.36
N LYS A 497 -17.38 -17.02 11.58
CA LYS A 497 -17.05 -17.00 10.15
C LYS A 497 -18.07 -16.19 9.32
N GLU A 498 -19.36 -16.50 9.45
CA GLU A 498 -20.42 -15.90 8.65
C GLU A 498 -20.91 -14.57 9.24
N GLY A 499 -21.09 -14.49 10.56
CA GLY A 499 -21.62 -13.30 11.23
C GLY A 499 -20.59 -12.18 11.45
N PHE A 500 -19.30 -12.52 11.49
CA PHE A 500 -18.23 -11.55 11.75
C PHE A 500 -17.16 -11.50 10.64
N LEU A 501 -16.46 -12.58 10.33
CA LEU A 501 -15.30 -12.51 9.43
C LEU A 501 -15.67 -12.25 7.97
N GLN A 502 -16.76 -12.80 7.46
CA GLN A 502 -17.29 -12.44 6.16
C GLN A 502 -17.76 -11.00 6.15
N GLN A 503 -17.28 -10.23 5.20
CA GLN A 503 -17.60 -8.82 5.03
C GLN A 503 -17.82 -8.49 3.56
N SER A 504 -18.99 -7.94 3.23
CA SER A 504 -19.33 -7.55 1.87
C SER A 504 -18.71 -6.19 1.52
N ALA A 505 -17.90 -6.15 0.46
CA ALA A 505 -17.36 -4.92 -0.11
C ALA A 505 -18.41 -4.00 -0.77
N PHE A 506 -19.62 -4.51 -0.99
CA PHE A 506 -20.68 -3.86 -1.79
C PHE A 506 -21.90 -3.45 -0.97
N ASP A 507 -22.10 -4.02 0.21
CA ASP A 507 -23.22 -3.66 1.08
C ASP A 507 -22.88 -2.36 1.85
N PRO A 508 -23.68 -1.29 1.75
CA PRO A 508 -23.40 -0.01 2.41
C PRO A 508 -23.19 -0.09 3.93
N LEU A 509 -23.86 -1.03 4.61
CA LEU A 509 -23.73 -1.23 6.05
C LEU A 509 -22.56 -2.13 6.41
N ASP A 510 -22.14 -3.02 5.50
CA ASP A 510 -21.09 -4.01 5.77
C ASP A 510 -19.72 -3.63 5.19
N MET A 511 -19.65 -2.72 4.21
CA MET A 511 -18.41 -2.33 3.52
C MET A 511 -17.35 -1.70 4.43
N TYR A 512 -17.77 -1.16 5.58
CA TYR A 512 -16.90 -0.60 6.62
C TYR A 512 -17.42 -1.00 8.01
N CYS A 513 -16.50 -1.31 8.93
CA CYS A 513 -16.81 -1.60 10.30
C CYS A 513 -15.83 -0.89 11.25
N SER A 514 -16.33 0.03 12.07
CA SER A 514 -15.52 0.77 13.03
C SER A 514 -14.98 -0.16 14.13
N PRO A 515 -13.82 0.15 14.75
CA PRO A 515 -13.28 -0.63 15.86
C PRO A 515 -14.28 -0.90 16.99
N ALA A 516 -15.13 0.08 17.33
CA ALA A 516 -16.16 -0.07 18.35
C ALA A 516 -17.25 -1.08 17.94
N ARG A 517 -17.70 -1.03 16.68
CA ARG A 517 -18.66 -1.99 16.13
C ARG A 517 -18.09 -3.39 16.05
N GLN A 518 -16.82 -3.52 15.65
CA GLN A 518 -16.10 -4.79 15.66
C GLN A 518 -16.12 -5.43 17.05
N MET A 519 -15.82 -4.65 18.09
CA MET A 519 -15.80 -5.14 19.47
C MET A 519 -17.18 -5.62 19.94
N LYS A 520 -18.24 -4.84 19.68
CA LYS A 520 -19.61 -5.23 20.03
C LYS A 520 -20.03 -6.54 19.36
N MET A 521 -19.77 -6.68 18.05
CA MET A 521 -20.10 -7.89 17.30
C MET A 521 -19.34 -9.11 17.82
N LEU A 522 -18.02 -8.97 18.03
CA LEU A 522 -17.17 -10.06 18.50
C LEU A 522 -17.55 -10.49 19.92
N GLY A 523 -17.72 -9.51 20.83
CA GLY A 523 -18.14 -9.75 22.20
C GLY A 523 -19.50 -10.45 22.29
N LEU A 524 -20.46 -10.05 21.45
CA LEU A 524 -21.77 -10.68 21.39
C LEU A 524 -21.71 -12.15 20.96
N ILE A 525 -20.92 -12.47 19.92
CA ILE A 525 -20.71 -13.86 19.48
C ILE A 525 -20.08 -14.70 20.59
N LEU A 526 -19.02 -14.21 21.22
CA LEU A 526 -18.30 -14.94 22.26
C LEU A 526 -19.14 -15.12 23.53
N ALA A 527 -19.90 -14.10 23.93
CA ALA A 527 -20.82 -14.19 25.06
C ALA A 527 -21.93 -15.21 24.79
N THR A 528 -22.49 -15.22 23.58
CA THR A 528 -23.50 -16.19 23.13
C THR A 528 -22.95 -17.61 23.16
N TYR A 529 -21.72 -17.82 22.68
CA TYR A 529 -21.06 -19.13 22.76
C TYR A 529 -20.84 -19.60 24.20
N GLY A 530 -20.37 -18.69 25.09
CA GLY A 530 -20.21 -18.98 26.51
C GLY A 530 -21.53 -19.43 27.16
N LYS A 531 -22.60 -18.67 26.93
CA LYS A 531 -23.92 -18.97 27.48
C LYS A 531 -24.52 -20.26 26.91
N ALA A 532 -24.44 -20.48 25.60
CA ALA A 532 -24.90 -21.70 24.96
C ALA A 532 -24.20 -22.94 25.53
N ARG A 533 -22.90 -22.83 25.84
CA ARG A 533 -22.14 -23.93 26.48
C ARG A 533 -22.61 -24.21 27.90
N GLU A 534 -22.93 -23.19 28.70
CA GLU A 534 -23.52 -23.37 30.02
C GLU A 534 -24.85 -24.12 29.95
N ILE A 535 -25.68 -23.77 28.98
CA ILE A 535 -27.00 -24.38 28.80
C ILE A 535 -26.90 -25.82 28.30
N LEU A 536 -26.00 -26.09 27.37
CA LEU A 536 -25.71 -27.45 26.93
C LEU A 536 -25.27 -28.34 28.10
N ASN A 537 -24.44 -27.81 29.00
CA ASN A 537 -24.01 -28.53 30.20
C ASN A 537 -25.14 -28.82 31.20
N ARG A 538 -26.28 -28.11 31.11
CA ARG A 538 -27.50 -28.41 31.89
C ARG A 538 -28.34 -29.53 31.27
N GLY A 539 -27.90 -30.13 30.16
CA GLY A 539 -28.55 -31.27 29.53
C GLY A 539 -29.51 -30.91 28.39
N ILE A 540 -29.52 -29.66 27.94
CA ILE A 540 -30.33 -29.24 26.80
C ILE A 540 -29.71 -29.75 25.51
N PRO A 541 -30.48 -30.37 24.61
CA PRO A 541 -29.97 -30.81 23.32
C PRO A 541 -29.50 -29.64 22.43
N PHE A 542 -28.40 -29.85 21.69
CA PHE A 542 -27.83 -28.84 20.79
C PHE A 542 -28.83 -28.26 19.77
N TYR A 543 -29.71 -29.08 19.19
CA TYR A 543 -30.63 -28.62 18.14
C TYR A 543 -31.58 -27.51 18.61
N GLN A 544 -31.98 -27.50 19.90
CA GLN A 544 -32.86 -26.46 20.44
C GLN A 544 -32.18 -25.10 20.47
N ILE A 545 -30.87 -25.08 20.73
CA ILE A 545 -30.04 -23.86 20.69
C ILE A 545 -29.91 -23.38 19.24
N GLN A 546 -29.65 -24.30 18.30
CA GLN A 546 -29.46 -23.97 16.89
C GLN A 546 -30.72 -23.40 16.21
N GLU A 547 -31.91 -23.85 16.64
CA GLU A 547 -33.18 -23.43 16.06
C GLU A 547 -33.68 -22.07 16.58
N LEU A 548 -33.05 -21.48 17.59
CA LEU A 548 -33.44 -20.19 18.14
C LEU A 548 -33.40 -19.08 17.08
N GLU A 549 -34.48 -18.32 16.98
CA GLU A 549 -34.57 -17.15 16.09
C GLU A 549 -33.49 -16.12 16.39
N ALA A 550 -33.20 -15.89 17.68
CA ALA A 550 -32.15 -14.97 18.11
C ALA A 550 -30.75 -15.34 17.59
N VAL A 551 -30.46 -16.65 17.39
CA VAL A 551 -29.20 -17.12 16.79
C VAL A 551 -29.15 -16.82 15.29
N ARG A 552 -30.29 -16.88 14.59
CA ARG A 552 -30.37 -16.46 13.19
C ARG A 552 -30.16 -14.95 13.03
N ASP A 553 -30.65 -14.16 13.99
CA ASP A 553 -30.43 -12.72 14.03
C ASP A 553 -28.96 -12.38 14.28
N LEU A 554 -28.26 -13.15 15.12
CA LEU A 554 -26.82 -13.01 15.35
C LEU A 554 -26.02 -13.11 14.02
N LEU A 555 -26.37 -14.05 13.14
CA LEU A 555 -25.73 -14.18 11.82
C LEU A 555 -26.02 -13.00 10.88
N ARG A 556 -27.17 -12.34 11.06
CA ARG A 556 -27.62 -11.22 10.23
C ARG A 556 -27.22 -9.85 10.78
N MET A 557 -26.69 -9.77 12.00
CA MET A 557 -26.41 -8.51 12.68
C MET A 557 -25.57 -7.53 11.84
N LYS A 558 -24.60 -8.06 11.06
CA LYS A 558 -23.72 -7.26 10.20
C LYS A 558 -24.45 -6.51 9.08
N ALA A 559 -25.58 -7.05 8.61
CA ALA A 559 -26.38 -6.48 7.53
C ALA A 559 -27.58 -5.65 8.04
N VAL A 560 -27.89 -5.73 9.33
CA VAL A 560 -29.09 -5.09 9.91
C VAL A 560 -28.73 -3.90 10.79
N ILE A 561 -27.68 -4.03 11.62
CA ILE A 561 -27.31 -3.03 12.62
C ILE A 561 -26.15 -2.19 12.08
N GLY A 562 -26.41 -0.91 11.82
CA GLY A 562 -25.43 0.06 11.32
C GLY A 562 -24.62 0.75 12.43
N GLU A 563 -23.63 1.54 12.03
CA GLU A 563 -22.80 2.36 12.94
C GLU A 563 -23.61 3.40 13.74
N ASP A 564 -24.76 3.82 13.21
CA ASP A 564 -25.67 4.80 13.81
C ASP A 564 -26.58 4.19 14.89
N ARG A 565 -26.73 2.86 14.91
CA ARG A 565 -27.68 2.13 15.76
C ARG A 565 -26.99 1.12 16.68
N MET A 566 -25.84 1.52 17.22
CA MET A 566 -25.00 0.68 18.09
C MET A 566 -25.73 0.12 19.33
N GLY A 567 -26.77 0.79 19.83
CA GLY A 567 -27.59 0.31 20.94
C GLY A 567 -28.37 -0.97 20.63
N GLU A 568 -28.69 -1.25 19.36
CA GLU A 568 -29.40 -2.47 18.95
C GLU A 568 -28.57 -3.74 19.21
N PHE A 569 -27.24 -3.65 19.29
CA PHE A 569 -26.40 -4.78 19.69
C PHE A 569 -26.67 -5.20 21.14
N ASP A 570 -26.90 -4.23 22.03
CA ASP A 570 -27.19 -4.51 23.44
C ASP A 570 -28.60 -5.11 23.60
N GLU A 571 -29.57 -4.67 22.79
CA GLU A 571 -30.91 -5.27 22.73
C GLU A 571 -30.88 -6.70 22.19
N LEU A 572 -30.13 -6.94 21.10
CA LEU A 572 -29.92 -8.27 20.56
C LEU A 572 -29.25 -9.19 21.58
N GLY A 573 -28.27 -8.69 22.33
CA GLY A 573 -27.62 -9.42 23.42
C GLY A 573 -28.57 -9.81 24.54
N LYS A 574 -29.48 -8.90 24.96
CA LYS A 574 -30.52 -9.23 25.94
C LYS A 574 -31.45 -10.32 25.42
N ARG A 575 -31.97 -10.17 24.19
CA ARG A 575 -32.86 -11.15 23.57
C ARG A 575 -32.20 -12.52 23.43
N LEU A 576 -30.92 -12.58 23.03
CA LEU A 576 -30.14 -13.80 22.96
C LEU A 576 -30.03 -14.48 24.32
N ASN A 577 -29.67 -13.72 25.36
CA ASN A 577 -29.54 -14.26 26.71
C ASN A 577 -30.89 -14.76 27.26
N GLU A 578 -31.97 -14.00 27.09
CA GLU A 578 -33.34 -14.38 27.50
C GLU A 578 -33.82 -15.63 26.76
N SER A 579 -33.61 -15.71 25.44
CA SER A 579 -34.01 -16.86 24.61
C SER A 579 -33.24 -18.12 25.00
N LEU A 580 -31.95 -17.97 25.30
CA LEU A 580 -31.12 -19.05 25.80
C LEU A 580 -31.61 -19.50 27.18
N GLU A 581 -31.76 -18.59 28.15
CA GLU A 581 -32.24 -18.96 29.49
C GLU A 581 -33.63 -19.58 29.51
N ALA A 582 -34.52 -19.17 28.61
CA ALA A 582 -35.85 -19.76 28.46
C ALA A 582 -35.83 -21.24 28.07
N LEU A 583 -34.75 -21.74 27.45
CA LEU A 583 -34.58 -23.18 27.23
C LEU A 583 -34.25 -23.91 28.54
N ALA A 584 -33.56 -23.24 29.47
CA ALA A 584 -33.07 -23.82 30.72
C ALA A 584 -34.05 -23.75 31.91
N GLY A 585 -35.17 -23.03 31.76
CA GLY A 585 -36.31 -23.04 32.68
C GLY A 585 -37.36 -24.03 32.24
#